data_AF-A0A1Y2NP96-F1
#
_entry.id   AF-A0A1Y2NP96-F1
#
_cell.length_a   1.000
_cell.length_b   1.000
_cell.length_c   1.000
_cell.angle_alpha   90.00
_cell.angle_beta   90.00
_cell.angle_gamma   90.00
#
_symmetry.space_group_name_H-M   'P 1'
#
loop_
_entity.id
_entity.type
_entity.pdbx_description
1 polymer ?
#
loop_
_entity_poly.entity_id
_entity_poly.type
_entity_poly.pdbx_seq_one_letter_code
_entity_poly.pdbx_strand_id
1 'polypeptide(L)'
;MATTPDGGRPDEWARHWQYPGVPGLDLLRARYVRHAFSRHSHEGYVLGAVRRGIEDVVMPEGTIRARPGTVVMINPEVPHSAHAGVPEGWSYATLYPSAGLVAAIAEEETSLRGTVAFGETIVDDESTARLISAVHRAAEEGNALAADSLLRVAVARLLRRHGRSLPQRAPRSAGARTAAAAREALLDRMAAPPTLEQLARELGTSPFALLRAFKAAYGMPPHAWLTNARVRAARRLLESGTAPGEAAVVVGFTDQPHLNRHFTRIVGVPPGAYQRERARTYKTGGAGRP
;
A
#
# COMPACT_ATOMS: atom_id res chain seq x y z
N MET A 1 38.25 -9.74 32.47
CA MET A 1 37.79 -8.51 31.80
C MET A 1 37.37 -8.93 30.39
N ALA A 2 36.11 -9.32 30.24
CA ALA A 2 35.58 -9.93 29.02
C ALA A 2 35.09 -8.83 28.08
N THR A 3 35.69 -8.74 26.90
CA THR A 3 35.28 -7.88 25.80
C THR A 3 34.07 -8.49 25.10
N THR A 4 32.97 -7.75 25.14
CA THR A 4 31.70 -8.03 24.45
C THR A 4 31.93 -8.09 22.94
N PRO A 5 31.39 -9.09 22.21
CA PRO A 5 31.40 -9.05 20.75
C PRO A 5 30.38 -8.05 20.23
N ASP A 6 30.79 -7.36 19.18
CA ASP A 6 30.11 -6.32 18.42
C ASP A 6 28.68 -6.69 17.98
N GLY A 7 27.78 -5.71 18.04
CA GLY A 7 26.33 -5.86 17.85
C GLY A 7 25.94 -6.11 16.40
N GLY A 8 25.70 -7.38 16.06
CA GLY A 8 25.07 -7.77 14.80
C GLY A 8 23.73 -7.05 14.62
N ARG A 9 23.60 -6.28 13.53
CA ARG A 9 22.33 -5.67 13.12
C ARG A 9 21.25 -6.76 13.08
N PRO A 10 20.07 -6.57 13.67
CA PRO A 10 18.98 -7.52 13.42
C PRO A 10 18.71 -7.52 11.91
N ASP A 11 18.72 -8.70 11.28
CA ASP A 11 18.52 -8.91 9.83
C ASP A 11 17.14 -8.40 9.37
N GLU A 12 17.00 -7.09 9.23
CA GLU A 12 15.88 -6.46 8.55
C GLU A 12 16.05 -6.66 7.04
N TRP A 13 15.01 -7.15 6.38
CA TRP A 13 15.00 -7.34 4.94
C TRP A 13 13.60 -7.11 4.40
N ALA A 14 13.51 -6.68 3.16
CA ALA A 14 12.25 -6.47 2.48
C ALA A 14 12.41 -6.68 0.97
N ARG A 15 11.41 -7.32 0.37
CA ARG A 15 11.30 -7.49 -1.07
C ARG A 15 9.91 -7.10 -1.51
N HIS A 16 9.82 -6.13 -2.41
CA HIS A 16 8.59 -5.68 -3.02
C HIS A 16 8.64 -5.89 -4.53
N TRP A 17 7.82 -6.79 -5.07
CA TRP A 17 7.89 -7.17 -6.49
C TRP A 17 6.49 -7.26 -7.13
N GLN A 18 6.47 -7.26 -8.45
CA GLN A 18 5.29 -7.60 -9.24
C GLN A 18 5.47 -9.02 -9.76
N TYR A 19 4.42 -9.81 -9.68
CA TYR A 19 4.44 -11.15 -10.23
C TYR A 19 3.80 -11.15 -11.62
N PRO A 20 4.59 -11.28 -12.71
CA PRO A 20 4.05 -11.11 -14.06
C PRO A 20 3.01 -12.17 -14.45
N GLY A 21 3.06 -13.35 -13.81
CA GLY A 21 2.05 -14.40 -14.00
C GLY A 21 0.66 -14.04 -13.46
N VAL A 22 0.53 -12.97 -12.67
CA VAL A 22 -0.76 -12.48 -12.14
C VAL A 22 -0.83 -10.96 -12.26
N PRO A 23 -1.29 -10.43 -13.41
CA PRO A 23 -1.44 -8.99 -13.62
C PRO A 23 -2.29 -8.33 -12.53
N GLY A 24 -1.84 -7.16 -12.06
CA GLY A 24 -2.54 -6.43 -11.00
C GLY A 24 -2.28 -6.94 -9.58
N LEU A 25 -1.27 -7.80 -9.38
CA LEU A 25 -0.80 -8.22 -8.05
C LEU A 25 0.62 -7.70 -7.76
N ASP A 26 0.72 -6.88 -6.73
CA ASP A 26 2.00 -6.55 -6.09
C ASP A 26 2.18 -7.42 -4.83
N LEU A 27 3.42 -7.81 -4.55
CA LEU A 27 3.79 -8.66 -3.41
C LEU A 27 4.83 -7.94 -2.55
N LEU A 28 4.64 -7.95 -1.23
CA LEU A 28 5.65 -7.54 -0.26
C LEU A 28 5.87 -8.65 0.75
N ARG A 29 7.12 -9.02 0.94
CA ARG A 29 7.54 -9.90 2.01
C ARG A 29 8.71 -9.24 2.73
N ALA A 30 8.65 -9.20 4.05
CA ALA A 30 9.66 -8.50 4.82
C ALA A 30 9.77 -9.01 6.26
N ARG A 31 10.90 -8.67 6.87
CA ARG A 31 11.16 -8.67 8.31
C ARG A 31 11.61 -7.28 8.71
N TYR A 32 10.87 -6.65 9.62
CA TYR A 32 11.17 -5.34 10.16
C TYR A 32 11.26 -5.39 11.68
N VAL A 33 12.16 -4.60 12.24
CA VAL A 33 12.36 -4.44 13.69
C VAL A 33 12.23 -2.96 14.07
N ARG A 34 12.92 -2.08 13.36
CA ARG A 34 12.93 -0.63 13.58
C ARG A 34 12.14 0.14 12.52
N HIS A 35 11.89 -0.48 11.37
CA HIS A 35 11.07 0.17 10.35
C HIS A 35 9.67 0.49 10.90
N ALA A 36 9.20 1.70 10.60
CA ALA A 36 7.85 2.13 10.88
C ALA A 36 7.29 2.81 9.64
N PHE A 37 6.19 2.26 9.13
CA PHE A 37 5.49 2.82 8.00
C PHE A 37 4.87 4.15 8.41
N SER A 38 5.18 5.21 7.66
CA SER A 38 4.49 6.49 7.79
C SER A 38 3.03 6.35 7.38
N ARG A 39 2.16 7.26 7.85
CA ARG A 39 0.75 7.22 7.47
C ARG A 39 0.58 7.34 5.95
N HIS A 40 -0.06 6.33 5.36
CA HIS A 40 -0.23 6.19 3.92
C HIS A 40 -1.51 5.43 3.57
N SER A 41 -1.84 5.38 2.27
CA SER A 41 -2.92 4.56 1.73
C SER A 41 -2.54 4.02 0.36
N HIS A 42 -3.23 2.97 -0.09
CA HIS A 42 -3.00 2.33 -1.39
C HIS A 42 -4.20 2.48 -2.31
N GLU A 43 -3.96 2.42 -3.63
CA GLU A 43 -5.03 2.41 -4.65
C GLU A 43 -5.71 1.02 -4.76
N GLY A 44 -5.00 -0.05 -4.36
CA GLY A 44 -5.52 -1.41 -4.25
C GLY A 44 -5.79 -1.83 -2.80
N TYR A 45 -6.13 -3.10 -2.62
CA TYR A 45 -6.35 -3.68 -1.29
C TYR A 45 -5.02 -4.09 -0.66
N VAL A 46 -5.00 -4.22 0.66
CA VAL A 46 -3.91 -4.86 1.42
C VAL A 46 -4.46 -6.11 2.06
N LEU A 47 -3.90 -7.28 1.71
CA LEU A 47 -4.21 -8.55 2.36
C LEU A 47 -2.92 -9.08 2.98
N GLY A 48 -2.74 -8.84 4.28
CA GLY A 48 -1.50 -9.11 5.02
C GLY A 48 -1.63 -10.28 5.98
N ALA A 49 -0.60 -11.10 6.07
CA ALA A 49 -0.48 -12.17 7.08
C ALA A 49 0.86 -12.08 7.81
N VAL A 50 0.81 -11.92 9.13
CA VAL A 50 2.00 -11.97 9.99
C VAL A 50 2.45 -13.42 10.15
N ARG A 51 3.75 -13.67 9.96
CA ARG A 51 4.39 -14.99 10.09
C ARG A 51 5.11 -15.17 11.42
N ARG A 52 5.72 -14.11 11.96
CA ARG A 52 6.40 -14.09 13.26
C ARG A 52 6.32 -12.69 13.85
N GLY A 53 6.32 -12.59 15.18
CA GLY A 53 6.26 -11.30 15.88
C GLY A 53 4.87 -10.67 15.81
N ILE A 54 4.81 -9.35 15.99
CA ILE A 54 3.55 -8.61 16.02
C ILE A 54 3.70 -7.30 15.23
N GLU A 55 2.73 -7.04 14.36
CA GLU A 55 2.58 -5.77 13.66
C GLU A 55 1.40 -4.99 14.27
N ASP A 56 1.68 -3.80 14.81
CA ASP A 56 0.63 -2.86 15.22
C ASP A 56 0.29 -1.96 14.04
N VAL A 57 -0.92 -2.10 13.51
CA VAL A 57 -1.44 -1.30 12.40
C VAL A 57 -2.40 -0.24 12.97
N VAL A 58 -2.00 1.02 12.82
CA VAL A 58 -2.79 2.18 13.26
C VAL A 58 -3.75 2.57 12.16
N MET A 59 -5.04 2.35 12.41
CA MET A 59 -6.16 2.67 11.53
C MET A 59 -6.87 3.95 12.01
N PRO A 60 -7.76 4.55 11.20
CA PRO A 60 -8.58 5.69 11.64
C PRO A 60 -9.42 5.39 12.90
N GLU A 61 -9.91 4.17 13.04
CA GLU A 61 -10.77 3.69 14.11
C GLU A 61 -10.02 3.21 15.37
N GLY A 62 -8.70 3.05 15.30
CA GLY A 62 -7.88 2.54 16.40
C GLY A 62 -6.68 1.72 15.92
N THR A 63 -5.91 1.18 16.86
CA THR A 63 -4.78 0.31 16.54
C THR A 63 -5.23 -1.15 16.61
N ILE A 64 -4.98 -1.89 15.52
CA ILE A 64 -5.13 -3.35 15.49
C ILE A 64 -3.77 -4.02 15.68
N ARG A 65 -3.76 -5.19 16.30
CA ARG A 65 -2.56 -5.95 16.64
C ARG A 65 -2.53 -7.26 15.86
N ALA A 66 -1.82 -7.26 14.73
CA ALA A 66 -1.71 -8.42 13.86
C ALA A 66 -0.64 -9.39 14.35
N ARG A 67 -1.02 -10.66 14.47
CA ARG A 67 -0.18 -11.78 14.97
C ARG A 67 -0.28 -12.99 14.03
N PRO A 68 0.58 -14.01 14.17
CA PRO A 68 0.40 -15.27 13.45
C PRO A 68 -1.03 -15.81 13.59
N GLY A 69 -1.57 -16.29 12.47
CA GLY A 69 -2.94 -16.77 12.32
C GLY A 69 -4.01 -15.70 12.05
N THR A 70 -3.62 -14.43 12.01
CA THR A 70 -4.53 -13.34 11.62
C THR A 70 -4.31 -12.91 10.17
N VAL A 71 -5.38 -12.43 9.53
CA VAL A 71 -5.35 -11.77 8.23
C VAL A 71 -5.80 -10.33 8.40
N VAL A 72 -4.95 -9.39 7.98
CA VAL A 72 -5.26 -7.96 7.90
C VAL A 72 -5.82 -7.65 6.52
N MET A 73 -6.93 -6.94 6.48
CA MET A 73 -7.63 -6.51 5.27
C MET A 73 -7.79 -4.99 5.29
N ILE A 74 -7.13 -4.29 4.38
CA ILE A 74 -7.26 -2.83 4.27
C ILE A 74 -7.84 -2.49 2.91
N ASN A 75 -8.95 -1.75 2.92
CA ASN A 75 -9.62 -1.30 1.71
C ASN A 75 -8.83 -0.17 1.02
N PRO A 76 -9.00 0.02 -0.30
CA PRO A 76 -8.41 1.13 -1.03
C PRO A 76 -8.67 2.48 -0.36
N GLU A 77 -7.67 3.36 -0.44
CA GLU A 77 -7.69 4.72 0.09
C GLU A 77 -7.89 4.85 1.61
N VAL A 78 -7.90 3.75 2.37
CA VAL A 78 -7.95 3.81 3.84
C VAL A 78 -6.56 4.15 4.41
N PRO A 79 -6.41 5.29 5.11
CA PRO A 79 -5.12 5.76 5.58
C PRO A 79 -4.70 5.08 6.88
N HIS A 80 -3.56 4.41 6.85
CA HIS A 80 -3.02 3.62 7.96
C HIS A 80 -1.50 3.79 8.09
N SER A 81 -0.95 3.34 9.20
CA SER A 81 0.49 3.18 9.43
C SER A 81 0.75 1.88 10.16
N ALA A 82 1.98 1.38 10.12
CA ALA A 82 2.34 0.11 10.77
C ALA A 82 3.70 0.20 11.43
N HIS A 83 3.86 -0.46 12.56
CA HIS A 83 5.12 -0.55 13.30
C HIS A 83 5.19 -1.85 14.10
N ALA A 84 6.37 -2.15 14.65
CA ALA A 84 6.55 -3.32 15.48
C ALA A 84 5.72 -3.18 16.77
N GLY A 85 4.91 -4.18 17.09
CA GLY A 85 4.19 -4.25 18.35
C GLY A 85 5.01 -4.88 19.49
N VAL A 86 6.17 -5.46 19.17
CA VAL A 86 7.11 -6.12 20.11
C VAL A 86 8.57 -5.83 19.72
N PRO A 87 9.54 -5.88 20.66
CA PRO A 87 10.94 -5.53 20.41
C PRO A 87 11.63 -6.36 19.31
N GLU A 88 11.22 -7.63 19.12
CA GLU A 88 11.79 -8.53 18.11
C GLU A 88 11.33 -8.22 16.68
N GLY A 89 10.41 -7.26 16.53
CA GLY A 89 9.83 -6.87 15.26
C GLY A 89 8.74 -7.81 14.76
N TRP A 90 8.52 -7.80 13.45
CA TRP A 90 7.60 -8.70 12.77
C TRP A 90 8.16 -9.16 11.43
N SER A 91 7.66 -10.31 10.97
CA SER A 91 7.82 -10.75 9.59
C SER A 91 6.47 -11.11 9.03
N TYR A 92 6.24 -10.79 7.76
CA TYR A 92 4.91 -10.87 7.16
C TYR A 92 5.01 -11.05 5.65
N ALA A 93 3.89 -11.47 5.08
CA ALA A 93 3.68 -11.59 3.65
C ALA A 93 2.37 -10.88 3.31
N THR A 94 2.43 -9.97 2.34
CA THR A 94 1.32 -9.10 1.96
C THR A 94 1.05 -9.22 0.48
N LEU A 95 -0.22 -9.34 0.13
CA LEU A 95 -0.72 -9.25 -1.23
C LEU A 95 -1.33 -7.86 -1.40
N TYR A 96 -1.01 -7.19 -2.50
CA TYR A 96 -1.61 -5.93 -2.90
C TYR A 96 -2.36 -6.11 -4.23
N PRO A 97 -3.52 -6.80 -4.23
CA PRO A 97 -4.31 -6.93 -5.44
C PRO A 97 -4.95 -5.58 -5.80
N SER A 98 -4.92 -5.26 -7.09
CA SER A 98 -5.60 -4.09 -7.65
C SER A 98 -7.11 -4.16 -7.43
N ALA A 99 -7.77 -2.99 -7.47
CA ALA A 99 -9.21 -2.92 -7.38
C ALA A 99 -9.91 -3.72 -8.49
N GLY A 100 -9.37 -3.71 -9.70
CA GLY A 100 -9.89 -4.48 -10.83
C GLY A 100 -9.78 -5.99 -10.62
N LEU A 101 -8.66 -6.47 -10.06
CA LEU A 101 -8.48 -7.89 -9.79
C LEU A 101 -9.46 -8.42 -8.74
N VAL A 102 -9.67 -7.66 -7.65
CA VAL A 102 -10.65 -8.04 -6.62
C VAL A 102 -12.08 -7.97 -7.16
N ALA A 103 -12.39 -6.96 -7.98
CA ALA A 103 -13.71 -6.83 -8.60
C ALA A 103 -14.03 -8.02 -9.53
N ALA A 104 -13.08 -8.45 -10.35
CA ALA A 104 -13.24 -9.61 -11.23
C ALA A 104 -13.53 -10.90 -10.44
N ILE A 105 -12.77 -11.16 -9.36
CA ILE A 105 -13.00 -12.31 -8.49
C ILE A 105 -14.35 -12.20 -7.77
N ALA A 106 -14.74 -11.01 -7.33
CA ALA A 106 -16.03 -10.80 -6.68
C ALA A 106 -17.22 -11.07 -7.61
N GLU A 107 -17.10 -10.70 -8.88
CA GLU A 107 -18.13 -10.94 -9.90
C GLU A 107 -18.33 -12.43 -10.18
N GLU A 108 -17.23 -13.20 -10.25
CA GLU A 108 -17.24 -14.65 -10.46
C GLU A 108 -17.75 -15.42 -9.23
N GLU A 109 -17.31 -15.02 -8.02
CA GLU A 109 -17.41 -15.87 -6.83
C GLU A 109 -18.50 -15.45 -5.83
N THR A 110 -19.13 -14.29 -6.06
CA THR A 110 -20.09 -13.68 -5.11
C THR A 110 -21.26 -12.94 -5.79
N SER A 111 -22.26 -12.57 -4.99
CA SER A 111 -23.34 -11.66 -5.40
C SER A 111 -23.02 -10.18 -5.18
N LEU A 112 -21.80 -9.82 -4.76
CA LEU A 112 -21.41 -8.43 -4.51
C LEU A 112 -21.37 -7.64 -5.82
N ARG A 113 -21.82 -6.38 -5.79
CA ARG A 113 -21.89 -5.51 -6.98
C ARG A 113 -21.40 -4.10 -6.62
N GLY A 114 -20.87 -3.40 -7.62
CA GLY A 114 -20.30 -2.06 -7.43
C GLY A 114 -18.97 -2.09 -6.67
N THR A 115 -18.71 -1.09 -5.82
CA THR A 115 -17.45 -1.01 -5.06
C THR A 115 -17.44 -2.06 -3.96
N VAL A 116 -16.61 -3.08 -4.12
CA VAL A 116 -16.40 -4.15 -3.13
C VAL A 116 -15.52 -3.63 -1.99
N ALA A 117 -15.78 -4.09 -0.77
CA ALA A 117 -14.92 -3.82 0.39
C ALA A 117 -14.97 -4.96 1.39
N PHE A 118 -14.00 -5.01 2.30
CA PHE A 118 -14.05 -5.84 3.48
C PHE A 118 -14.69 -5.07 4.64
N GLY A 119 -15.58 -5.73 5.38
CA GLY A 119 -16.27 -5.16 6.55
C GLY A 119 -15.38 -5.05 7.77
N GLU A 120 -14.53 -6.05 7.96
CA GLU A 120 -13.55 -6.16 9.03
C GLU A 120 -12.14 -5.80 8.55
N THR A 121 -11.33 -5.22 9.45
CA THR A 121 -9.92 -4.88 9.17
C THR A 121 -8.97 -6.01 9.56
N ILE A 122 -9.36 -6.88 10.49
CA ILE A 122 -8.56 -8.02 10.95
C ILE A 122 -9.46 -9.19 11.35
N VAL A 123 -9.06 -10.40 11.01
CA VAL A 123 -9.76 -11.65 11.37
C VAL A 123 -8.79 -12.75 11.77
N ASP A 124 -9.21 -13.64 12.67
CA ASP A 124 -8.52 -14.90 12.95
C ASP A 124 -8.88 -15.93 11.85
N ASP A 125 -8.04 -16.04 10.82
CA ASP A 125 -8.19 -17.00 9.73
C ASP A 125 -6.84 -17.59 9.33
N GLU A 126 -6.37 -18.54 10.15
CA GLU A 126 -5.14 -19.31 9.93
C GLU A 126 -5.09 -19.96 8.54
N SER A 127 -6.23 -20.41 8.02
CA SER A 127 -6.29 -21.04 6.70
C SER A 127 -5.99 -20.06 5.58
N THR A 128 -6.56 -18.85 5.63
CA THR A 128 -6.27 -17.80 4.65
C THR A 128 -4.85 -17.23 4.82
N ALA A 129 -4.35 -17.11 6.06
CA ALA A 129 -2.97 -16.72 6.31
C ALA A 129 -1.95 -17.69 5.68
N ARG A 130 -2.24 -18.99 5.71
CA ARG A 130 -1.45 -20.02 5.00
C ARG A 130 -1.57 -19.90 3.49
N LEU A 131 -2.75 -19.62 2.94
CA LEU A 131 -2.93 -19.37 1.51
C LEU A 131 -2.10 -18.17 1.04
N ILE A 132 -2.13 -17.05 1.77
CA ILE A 132 -1.30 -15.87 1.47
C ILE A 132 0.20 -16.26 1.41
N SER A 133 0.67 -17.03 2.40
CA SER A 133 2.05 -17.53 2.41
C SER A 133 2.36 -18.47 1.23
N ALA A 134 1.38 -19.28 0.81
CA ALA A 134 1.52 -20.19 -0.32
C ALA A 134 1.54 -19.46 -1.67
N VAL A 135 0.75 -18.37 -1.84
CA VAL A 135 0.83 -17.48 -3.01
C VAL A 135 2.23 -16.93 -3.16
N HIS A 136 2.82 -16.42 -2.07
CA HIS A 136 4.19 -15.91 -2.08
C HIS A 136 5.21 -16.98 -2.47
N ARG A 137 5.11 -18.19 -1.89
CA ARG A 137 6.00 -19.31 -2.25
C ARG A 137 5.88 -19.67 -3.73
N ALA A 138 4.66 -19.85 -4.24
CA ALA A 138 4.43 -20.20 -5.65
C ALA A 138 4.99 -19.13 -6.60
N ALA A 139 4.82 -17.84 -6.26
CA ALA A 139 5.38 -16.74 -7.02
C ALA A 139 6.92 -16.71 -6.99
N GLU A 140 7.54 -17.02 -5.84
CA GLU A 140 9.00 -17.14 -5.70
C GLU A 140 9.56 -18.32 -6.52
N GLU A 141 8.82 -19.42 -6.62
CA GLU A 141 9.17 -20.61 -7.41
C GLU A 141 8.87 -20.45 -8.91
N GLY A 142 8.24 -19.34 -9.32
CA GLY A 142 7.87 -19.09 -10.72
C GLY A 142 6.65 -19.90 -11.20
N ASN A 143 5.88 -20.50 -10.30
CA ASN A 143 4.70 -21.29 -10.63
C ASN A 143 3.45 -20.41 -10.76
N ALA A 144 3.21 -19.88 -11.97
CA ALA A 144 2.16 -18.89 -12.22
C ALA A 144 0.76 -19.43 -11.97
N LEU A 145 0.49 -20.66 -12.42
CA LEU A 145 -0.80 -21.32 -12.23
C LEU A 145 -1.12 -21.50 -10.75
N ALA A 146 -0.16 -21.97 -9.96
CA ALA A 146 -0.37 -22.13 -8.52
C ALA A 146 -0.55 -20.77 -7.82
N ALA A 147 0.26 -19.76 -8.16
CA ALA A 147 0.15 -18.44 -7.56
C ALA A 147 -1.21 -17.79 -7.84
N ASP A 148 -1.70 -17.82 -9.09
CA ASP A 148 -3.01 -17.28 -9.46
C ASP A 148 -4.14 -18.05 -8.79
N SER A 149 -4.09 -19.39 -8.83
CA SER A 149 -5.15 -20.24 -8.26
C SER A 149 -5.28 -20.03 -6.76
N LEU A 150 -4.16 -20.01 -6.03
CA LEU A 150 -4.15 -19.79 -4.59
C LEU A 150 -4.61 -18.38 -4.22
N LEU A 151 -4.25 -17.37 -5.03
CA LEU A 151 -4.72 -16.00 -4.84
C LEU A 151 -6.24 -15.93 -4.98
N ARG A 152 -6.80 -16.49 -6.05
CA ARG A 152 -8.24 -16.51 -6.29
C ARG A 152 -8.98 -17.20 -5.15
N VAL A 153 -8.50 -18.34 -4.69
CA VAL A 153 -9.07 -19.05 -3.53
C VAL A 153 -9.02 -18.18 -2.27
N ALA A 154 -7.90 -17.52 -1.98
CA ALA A 154 -7.76 -16.66 -0.81
C ALA A 154 -8.72 -15.46 -0.87
N VAL A 155 -8.74 -14.73 -1.99
CA VAL A 155 -9.59 -13.55 -2.16
C VAL A 155 -11.07 -13.93 -2.16
N ALA A 156 -11.48 -14.97 -2.88
CA ALA A 156 -12.86 -15.46 -2.90
C ALA A 156 -13.35 -15.86 -1.50
N ARG A 157 -12.50 -16.55 -0.73
CA ARG A 157 -12.82 -16.93 0.66
C ARG A 157 -13.03 -15.71 1.55
N LEU A 158 -12.15 -14.71 1.47
CA LEU A 158 -12.30 -13.46 2.23
C LEU A 158 -13.56 -12.71 1.80
N LEU A 159 -13.83 -12.60 0.50
CA LEU A 159 -15.00 -11.90 -0.02
C LEU A 159 -16.31 -12.56 0.40
N ARG A 160 -16.40 -13.90 0.35
CA ARG A 160 -17.60 -14.63 0.77
C ARG A 160 -17.94 -14.44 2.26
N ARG A 161 -16.92 -14.24 3.09
CA ARG A 161 -17.07 -14.17 4.56
C ARG A 161 -17.18 -12.75 5.09
N HIS A 162 -16.39 -11.84 4.52
CA HIS A 162 -16.15 -10.50 5.04
C HIS A 162 -16.42 -9.41 3.98
N GLY A 163 -16.75 -9.81 2.76
CA GLY A 163 -17.03 -8.90 1.67
C GLY A 163 -18.39 -8.21 1.81
N ARG A 164 -18.43 -6.93 1.47
CA ARG A 164 -19.64 -6.12 1.41
C ARG A 164 -19.60 -5.20 0.20
N SER A 165 -20.77 -4.82 -0.28
CA SER A 165 -20.90 -3.77 -1.30
C SER A 165 -20.95 -2.43 -0.59
N LEU A 166 -20.06 -1.51 -0.94
CA LEU A 166 -20.15 -0.13 -0.47
C LEU A 166 -21.14 0.63 -1.34
N PRO A 167 -22.06 1.41 -0.74
CA PRO A 167 -22.91 2.29 -1.51
C PRO A 167 -22.06 3.35 -2.19
N GLN A 168 -22.23 3.52 -3.51
CA GLN A 168 -21.60 4.60 -4.26
C GLN A 168 -22.14 5.94 -3.74
N ARG A 169 -21.35 6.64 -2.92
CA ARG A 169 -21.72 7.94 -2.37
C ARG A 169 -20.87 9.02 -3.02
N ALA A 170 -21.50 9.84 -3.87
CA ALA A 170 -20.92 11.10 -4.32
C ALA A 170 -20.60 12.01 -3.11
N PRO A 171 -19.63 12.95 -3.22
CA PRO A 171 -19.35 13.93 -2.17
C PRO A 171 -20.59 14.80 -1.87
N ARG A 172 -21.35 14.44 -0.83
CA ARG A 172 -22.65 15.07 -0.55
C ARG A 172 -22.53 16.43 0.15
N SER A 173 -21.53 16.62 1.01
CA SER A 173 -21.35 17.88 1.75
C SER A 173 -20.51 18.90 0.99
N ALA A 174 -20.72 20.19 1.29
CA ALA A 174 -19.87 21.26 0.74
C ALA A 174 -18.39 21.03 1.07
N GLY A 175 -18.09 20.64 2.32
CA GLY A 175 -16.73 20.30 2.73
C GLY A 175 -16.13 19.13 1.93
N ALA A 176 -16.90 18.09 1.62
CA ALA A 176 -16.41 16.97 0.81
C ALA A 176 -16.11 17.39 -0.65
N ARG A 177 -16.92 18.29 -1.22
CA ARG A 177 -16.63 18.88 -2.54
C ARG A 177 -15.39 19.77 -2.52
N THR A 178 -15.24 20.61 -1.49
CA THR A 178 -14.02 21.42 -1.29
C THR A 178 -12.78 20.55 -1.15
N ALA A 179 -12.87 19.45 -0.39
CA ALA A 179 -11.76 18.49 -0.24
C ALA A 179 -11.40 17.82 -1.58
N ALA A 180 -12.40 17.41 -2.36
CA ALA A 180 -12.18 16.84 -3.70
C ALA A 180 -11.52 17.86 -4.65
N ALA A 181 -12.02 19.09 -4.70
CA ALA A 181 -11.42 20.15 -5.51
C ALA A 181 -9.97 20.46 -5.07
N ALA A 182 -9.70 20.46 -3.76
CA ALA A 182 -8.34 20.61 -3.24
C ALA A 182 -7.42 19.46 -3.66
N ARG A 183 -7.93 18.22 -3.66
CA ARG A 183 -7.18 17.05 -4.11
C ARG A 183 -6.78 17.18 -5.58
N GLU A 184 -7.73 17.53 -6.46
CA GLU A 184 -7.44 17.73 -7.89
C GLU A 184 -6.41 18.83 -8.09
N ALA A 185 -6.60 19.98 -7.45
CA ALA A 185 -5.65 21.10 -7.49
C ALA A 185 -4.22 20.72 -7.06
N LEU A 186 -4.08 19.82 -6.08
CA LEU A 186 -2.79 19.32 -5.61
C LEU A 186 -2.17 18.27 -6.54
N LEU A 187 -2.98 17.48 -7.24
CA LEU A 187 -2.51 16.55 -8.25
C LEU A 187 -1.99 17.30 -9.49
N ASP A 188 -2.74 18.29 -9.97
CA ASP A 188 -2.38 19.10 -11.12
C ASP A 188 -1.09 19.90 -10.89
N ARG A 189 -0.89 20.37 -9.66
CA ARG A 189 0.27 21.18 -9.25
C ARG A 189 1.18 20.40 -8.29
N MET A 190 1.33 19.10 -8.51
CA MET A 190 2.07 18.22 -7.59
C MET A 190 3.54 18.64 -7.41
N ALA A 191 4.20 19.10 -8.47
CA ALA A 191 5.61 19.51 -8.40
C ALA A 191 5.81 20.83 -7.62
N ALA A 192 4.89 21.77 -7.80
CA ALA A 192 4.90 23.10 -7.19
C ALA A 192 3.52 23.44 -6.62
N PRO A 193 3.13 22.87 -5.47
CA PRO A 193 1.79 23.02 -4.92
C PRO A 193 1.59 24.45 -4.37
N PRO A 194 0.34 24.97 -4.41
CA PRO A 194 0.01 26.23 -3.74
C PRO A 194 0.19 26.14 -2.22
N THR A 195 0.35 27.28 -1.55
CA THR A 195 0.24 27.32 -0.08
C THR A 195 -1.19 26.98 0.36
N LEU A 196 -1.35 26.64 1.64
CA LEU A 196 -2.68 26.36 2.20
C LEU A 196 -3.62 27.58 2.07
N GLU A 197 -3.09 28.79 2.25
CA GLU A 197 -3.83 30.05 2.12
C GLU A 197 -4.28 30.31 0.69
N GLN A 198 -3.39 30.07 -0.29
CA GLN A 198 -3.71 30.20 -1.70
C GLN A 198 -4.79 29.18 -2.10
N LEU A 199 -4.60 27.92 -1.74
CA LEU A 199 -5.56 26.85 -2.04
C LEU A 199 -6.92 27.11 -1.39
N ALA A 200 -6.94 27.57 -0.13
CA ALA A 200 -8.17 27.92 0.56
C ALA A 200 -8.90 29.10 -0.12
N ARG A 201 -8.16 30.13 -0.53
CA ARG A 201 -8.70 31.29 -1.25
C ARG A 201 -9.29 30.91 -2.60
N GLU A 202 -8.56 30.11 -3.39
CA GLU A 202 -9.03 29.59 -4.69
C GLU A 202 -10.35 28.82 -4.56
N LEU A 203 -10.52 28.09 -3.45
CA LEU A 203 -11.70 27.28 -3.18
C LEU A 203 -12.78 28.00 -2.37
N GLY A 204 -12.64 29.29 -2.11
CA GLY A 204 -13.62 30.09 -1.37
C GLY A 204 -13.84 29.63 0.07
N THR A 205 -12.80 29.15 0.75
CA THR A 205 -12.87 28.64 2.13
C THR A 205 -11.75 29.20 3.02
N SER A 206 -11.80 28.90 4.32
CA SER A 206 -10.70 29.25 5.24
C SER A 206 -9.68 28.10 5.33
N PRO A 207 -8.39 28.38 5.62
CA PRO A 207 -7.36 27.35 5.78
C PRO A 207 -7.76 26.23 6.76
N PHE A 208 -8.30 26.59 7.93
CA PHE A 208 -8.73 25.61 8.93
C PHE A 208 -9.96 24.82 8.48
N ALA A 209 -10.90 25.43 7.77
CA ALA A 209 -12.04 24.71 7.21
C ALA A 209 -11.58 23.70 6.15
N LEU A 210 -10.64 24.09 5.29
CA LEU A 210 -10.01 23.21 4.31
C LEU A 210 -9.29 22.03 4.98
N LEU A 211 -8.46 22.28 6.00
CA LEU A 211 -7.76 21.22 6.73
C LEU A 211 -8.73 20.20 7.35
N ARG A 212 -9.81 20.68 7.99
CA ARG A 212 -10.83 19.80 8.59
C ARG A 212 -11.58 19.01 7.52
N ALA A 213 -12.02 19.66 6.46
CA ALA A 213 -12.72 19.03 5.35
C ALA A 213 -11.86 17.95 4.68
N PHE A 214 -10.59 18.26 4.41
CA PHE A 214 -9.65 17.35 3.78
C PHE A 214 -9.34 16.15 4.69
N LYS A 215 -9.07 16.39 5.97
CA LYS A 215 -8.85 15.30 6.95
C LYS A 215 -10.10 14.43 7.13
N ALA A 216 -11.30 15.01 7.09
CA ALA A 216 -12.55 14.25 7.16
C ALA A 216 -12.77 13.38 5.92
N ALA A 217 -12.39 13.87 4.73
CA ALA A 217 -12.57 13.15 3.47
C ALA A 217 -11.49 12.07 3.22
N TYR A 218 -10.22 12.35 3.56
CA TYR A 218 -9.07 11.52 3.20
C TYR A 218 -8.28 11.01 4.39
N GLY A 219 -8.73 11.27 5.61
CA GLY A 219 -8.15 10.82 6.89
C GLY A 219 -6.78 11.41 7.24
N MET A 220 -6.21 12.30 6.42
CA MET A 220 -4.94 12.96 6.68
C MET A 220 -4.91 14.40 6.16
N PRO A 221 -4.00 15.27 6.64
CA PRO A 221 -3.86 16.65 6.14
C PRO A 221 -3.38 16.70 4.67
N PRO A 222 -3.66 17.79 3.93
CA PRO A 222 -3.30 17.95 2.52
C PRO A 222 -1.82 17.68 2.21
N HIS A 223 -0.90 18.20 3.02
CA HIS A 223 0.54 18.00 2.81
C HIS A 223 0.95 16.52 2.93
N ALA A 224 0.44 15.80 3.93
CA ALA A 224 0.73 14.37 4.11
C ALA A 224 0.14 13.55 2.96
N TRP A 225 -1.05 13.93 2.49
CA TRP A 225 -1.69 13.31 1.34
C TRP A 225 -0.90 13.55 0.05
N LEU A 226 -0.43 14.78 -0.19
CA LEU A 226 0.39 15.10 -1.35
C LEU A 226 1.68 14.28 -1.36
N THR A 227 2.39 14.15 -0.23
CA THR A 227 3.58 13.29 -0.15
C THR A 227 3.28 11.84 -0.53
N ASN A 228 2.12 11.32 -0.13
CA ASN A 228 1.66 9.99 -0.54
C ASN A 228 1.42 9.92 -2.06
N ALA A 229 0.71 10.90 -2.62
CA ALA A 229 0.45 10.99 -4.05
C ALA A 229 1.76 11.08 -4.87
N ARG A 230 2.75 11.85 -4.39
CA ARG A 230 4.10 11.93 -4.98
C ARG A 230 4.82 10.60 -4.98
N VAL A 231 4.77 9.84 -3.88
CA VAL A 231 5.36 8.50 -3.83
C VAL A 231 4.65 7.56 -4.82
N ARG A 232 3.32 7.61 -4.93
CA ARG A 232 2.58 6.81 -5.93
C ARG A 232 2.96 7.19 -7.37
N ALA A 233 3.07 8.48 -7.67
CA ALA A 233 3.54 8.93 -8.98
C ALA A 233 4.99 8.47 -9.26
N ALA A 234 5.87 8.55 -8.26
CA ALA A 234 7.24 8.08 -8.38
C ALA A 234 7.30 6.56 -8.63
N ARG A 235 6.43 5.75 -8.00
CA ARG A 235 6.35 4.31 -8.29
C ARG A 235 6.09 4.04 -9.77
N ARG A 236 5.13 4.74 -10.37
CA ARG A 236 4.80 4.61 -11.81
C ARG A 236 5.96 5.00 -12.72
N LEU A 237 6.67 6.08 -12.38
CA LEU A 237 7.87 6.50 -13.12
C LEU A 237 9.01 5.47 -13.01
N LEU A 238 9.24 4.92 -11.83
CA LEU A 238 10.25 3.87 -11.62
C LEU A 238 9.88 2.59 -12.39
N GLU A 239 8.60 2.25 -12.45
CA GLU A 239 8.06 1.13 -13.24
C GLU A 239 8.26 1.31 -14.74
N SER A 240 8.19 2.55 -15.25
CA SER A 240 8.51 2.89 -16.64
C SER A 240 10.02 3.06 -16.91
N GLY A 241 10.88 2.84 -15.90
CA GLY A 241 12.33 2.90 -16.06
C GLY A 241 12.98 4.26 -15.76
N THR A 242 12.23 5.28 -15.35
CA THR A 242 12.79 6.59 -14.97
C THR A 242 13.76 6.45 -13.79
N ALA A 243 14.91 7.13 -13.84
CA ALA A 243 15.89 7.05 -12.75
C ALA A 243 15.33 7.66 -11.44
N PRO A 244 15.68 7.15 -10.24
CA PRO A 244 15.14 7.68 -8.98
C PRO A 244 15.36 9.18 -8.76
N GLY A 245 16.49 9.74 -9.21
CA GLY A 245 16.77 11.17 -9.09
C GLY A 245 15.86 12.03 -9.98
N GLU A 246 15.65 11.60 -11.22
CA GLU A 246 14.72 12.27 -12.14
C GLU A 246 13.27 12.15 -11.64
N ALA A 247 12.87 10.95 -11.21
CA ALA A 247 11.53 10.73 -10.63
C ALA A 247 11.29 11.63 -9.41
N ALA A 248 12.31 11.89 -8.59
CA ALA A 248 12.19 12.80 -7.45
C ALA A 248 11.82 14.23 -7.90
N VAL A 249 12.50 14.76 -8.91
CA VAL A 249 12.25 16.11 -9.43
C VAL A 249 10.87 16.18 -10.08
N VAL A 250 10.53 15.23 -10.94
CA VAL A 250 9.26 15.21 -11.69
C VAL A 250 8.05 15.25 -10.76
N VAL A 251 8.08 14.52 -9.65
CA VAL A 251 6.97 14.49 -8.69
C VAL A 251 7.05 15.59 -7.63
N GLY A 252 8.09 16.43 -7.61
CA GLY A 252 8.19 17.54 -6.65
C GLY A 252 8.82 17.21 -5.30
N PHE A 253 9.67 16.19 -5.22
CA PHE A 253 10.63 16.10 -4.12
C PHE A 253 11.83 17.01 -4.40
N THR A 254 12.40 17.58 -3.34
CA THR A 254 13.57 18.47 -3.41
C THR A 254 14.78 17.80 -4.06
N ASP A 255 15.01 16.53 -3.72
CA ASP A 255 16.13 15.74 -4.20
C ASP A 255 15.86 14.23 -4.05
N GLN A 256 16.76 13.42 -4.59
CA GLN A 256 16.68 11.96 -4.49
C GLN A 256 16.72 11.44 -3.03
N PRO A 257 17.58 11.96 -2.12
CA PRO A 257 17.52 11.60 -0.70
C PRO A 257 16.14 11.83 -0.07
N HIS A 258 15.46 12.93 -0.40
CA HIS A 258 14.13 13.27 0.09
C HIS A 258 13.09 12.26 -0.40
N LEU A 259 13.11 11.92 -1.70
CA LEU A 259 12.30 10.82 -2.24
C LEU A 259 12.61 9.52 -1.50
N ASN A 260 13.89 9.15 -1.34
CA ASN A 260 14.30 7.88 -0.74
C ASN A 260 13.75 7.71 0.69
N ARG A 261 13.81 8.76 1.51
CA ARG A 261 13.25 8.75 2.88
C ARG A 261 11.75 8.48 2.87
N HIS A 262 10.96 9.21 2.07
CA HIS A 262 9.51 9.05 2.04
C HIS A 262 9.08 7.76 1.37
N PHE A 263 9.70 7.42 0.24
CA PHE A 263 9.42 6.20 -0.49
C PHE A 263 9.68 4.97 0.38
N THR A 264 10.83 4.90 1.05
CA THR A 264 11.13 3.76 1.95
C THR A 264 10.11 3.67 3.08
N ARG A 265 9.77 4.79 3.74
CA ARG A 265 8.79 4.83 4.84
C ARG A 265 7.34 4.52 4.42
N ILE A 266 7.01 4.56 3.13
CA ILE A 266 5.65 4.32 2.61
C ILE A 266 5.55 2.97 1.89
N VAL A 267 6.58 2.59 1.13
CA VAL A 267 6.61 1.37 0.29
C VAL A 267 7.32 0.21 1.00
N GLY A 268 8.12 0.50 2.03
CA GLY A 268 8.89 -0.49 2.78
C GLY A 268 10.26 -0.83 2.17
N VAL A 269 10.49 -0.49 0.90
CA VAL A 269 11.78 -0.68 0.21
C VAL A 269 12.29 0.63 -0.39
N PRO A 270 13.61 0.81 -0.55
CA PRO A 270 14.16 1.95 -1.28
C PRO A 270 13.76 1.97 -2.76
N PRO A 271 13.64 3.15 -3.40
CA PRO A 271 13.18 3.28 -4.79
C PRO A 271 14.07 2.53 -5.79
N GLY A 272 15.39 2.51 -5.56
CA GLY A 272 16.31 1.74 -6.40
C GLY A 272 16.11 0.22 -6.28
N ALA A 273 15.76 -0.29 -5.09
CA ALA A 273 15.44 -1.71 -4.92
C ALA A 273 14.11 -2.06 -5.59
N TYR A 274 13.11 -1.19 -5.43
CA TYR A 274 11.80 -1.29 -6.09
C TYR A 274 11.93 -1.36 -7.61
N GLN A 275 12.69 -0.44 -8.21
CA GLN A 275 12.90 -0.39 -9.66
C GLN A 275 13.59 -1.65 -10.19
N ARG A 276 14.62 -2.16 -9.50
CA ARG A 276 15.32 -3.38 -9.91
C ARG A 276 14.40 -4.59 -9.96
N GLU A 277 13.50 -4.75 -8.98
CA GLU A 277 12.52 -5.84 -9.00
C GLU A 277 11.55 -5.71 -10.18
N ARG A 278 11.12 -4.50 -10.52
CA ARG A 278 10.28 -4.26 -11.71
C ARG A 278 11.02 -4.56 -13.02
N ALA A 279 12.28 -4.16 -13.14
CA ALA A 279 13.09 -4.44 -14.34
C ALA A 279 13.34 -5.94 -14.56
N ARG A 280 13.44 -6.73 -13.47
CA ARG A 280 13.55 -8.20 -13.55
C ARG A 280 12.28 -8.83 -14.13
N THR A 281 11.11 -8.35 -13.72
CA THR A 281 9.81 -8.76 -14.26
C THR A 281 9.72 -8.59 -15.79
N TYR A 282 10.19 -7.46 -16.32
CA TYR A 282 10.15 -7.18 -17.76
C TYR A 282 11.12 -8.05 -18.58
N LYS A 283 12.29 -8.40 -18.05
CA LYS A 283 13.28 -9.24 -18.77
C LYS A 283 12.82 -10.69 -18.92
N THR A 284 12.03 -11.22 -18.00
CA THR A 284 11.53 -12.60 -18.08
C THR A 284 10.30 -12.74 -18.99
N GLY A 285 9.61 -11.64 -19.31
CA GLY A 285 8.46 -11.62 -20.24
C GLY A 285 8.83 -11.42 -21.72
N GLY A 286 10.11 -11.15 -22.03
CA GLY A 286 10.59 -10.82 -23.38
C GLY A 286 11.34 -11.93 -24.11
N ALA A 287 11.54 -13.10 -23.50
CA ALA A 287 12.21 -14.23 -24.16
C ALA A 287 11.22 -15.04 -25.00
N GLY A 288 10.66 -14.40 -26.02
CA GLY A 288 9.93 -15.05 -27.09
C GLY A 288 10.44 -14.51 -28.42
N ARG A 289 11.36 -15.24 -29.05
CA ARG A 289 11.47 -15.55 -30.50
C ARG A 289 12.91 -15.69 -30.99
N PRO A 290 13.13 -16.34 -32.15
CA PRO A 290 12.19 -17.13 -32.96
C PRO A 290 12.32 -18.64 -32.75
#